data_AF-A0A962CK69-F1
#
_entry.id   AF-A0A962CK69-F1
#
_cell.length_a   1.000
_cell.length_b   1.000
_cell.length_c   1.000
_cell.angle_alpha   90.00
_cell.angle_beta   90.00
_cell.angle_gamma   90.00
#
_symmetry.space_group_name_H-M   'P 1'
#
loop_
_entity.id
_entity.type
_entity.pdbx_description
1 polymer ?
#
loop_
_entity_poly.entity_id
_entity_poly.type
_entity_poly.pdbx_seq_one_letter_code
_entity_poly.pdbx_strand_id
1 'polypeptide(L)'
;MTDHVDALLGADGPFAREVPGFVPRDVQQAMAVAVASAIDERHALIAEAGTGTGKTFAYLVPALLSGKRVIVSTGTKALQDQLFHRDLPRVRSVLGARL
;
A
#
# COMPACT_ATOMS: atom_id res chain seq x y z
N MET A 1 2.18 -7.36 11.96
CA MET A 1 2.10 -7.08 10.51
C MET A 1 3.34 -6.32 10.03
N THR A 2 3.85 -5.41 10.84
CA THR A 2 4.87 -4.40 10.54
C THR A 2 6.16 -4.91 9.89
N ASP A 3 6.81 -5.94 10.45
CA ASP A 3 8.12 -6.46 9.97
C ASP A 3 8.07 -7.19 8.62
N HIS A 4 6.88 -7.34 8.03
CA HIS A 4 6.69 -7.97 6.73
C HIS A 4 6.30 -7.01 5.62
N VAL A 5 5.84 -5.80 5.92
CA VAL A 5 5.28 -4.89 4.90
C VAL A 5 6.37 -4.20 4.08
N ASP A 6 7.45 -3.79 4.74
CA ASP A 6 8.64 -3.21 4.11
C ASP A 6 9.31 -4.21 3.15
N ALA A 7 9.49 -5.46 3.58
CA ALA A 7 10.07 -6.53 2.78
C ALA A 7 9.23 -6.83 1.52
N LEU A 8 7.90 -6.72 1.61
CA LEU A 8 7.03 -6.91 0.44
C LEU A 8 7.27 -5.83 -0.63
N LEU A 9 7.52 -4.59 -0.22
CA LEU A 9 7.80 -3.44 -1.09
C LEU A 9 9.32 -3.22 -1.31
N GLY A 10 10.15 -4.16 -0.85
CA GLY A 10 11.60 -4.18 -1.00
C GLY A 10 12.07 -4.58 -2.39
N ALA A 11 13.38 -4.46 -2.63
CA ALA A 11 14.02 -4.84 -3.89
C ALA A 11 13.84 -6.32 -4.24
N ASP A 12 13.80 -7.18 -3.21
CA ASP A 12 13.56 -8.62 -3.34
C ASP A 12 12.10 -9.00 -3.02
N GLY A 13 11.20 -8.01 -2.95
CA GLY A 13 9.78 -8.21 -2.67
C GLY A 13 9.00 -8.72 -3.89
N PRO A 14 7.80 -9.30 -3.70
CA PRO A 14 6.96 -9.77 -4.79
C PRO A 14 6.55 -8.63 -5.73
N PHE A 15 6.42 -7.40 -5.24
CA PHE A 15 6.13 -6.24 -6.08
C PHE A 15 7.26 -5.95 -7.08
N ALA A 16 8.52 -6.05 -6.66
CA ALA A 16 9.66 -5.88 -7.57
C ALA A 16 9.73 -6.97 -8.64
N ARG A 17 9.26 -8.19 -8.34
CA ARG A 17 9.22 -9.31 -9.28
C ARG A 17 8.03 -9.25 -10.26
N GLU A 18 6.86 -8.84 -9.78
CA GLU A 18 5.60 -9.04 -10.51
C GLU A 18 5.02 -7.76 -11.13
N VAL A 19 5.50 -6.58 -10.72
CA VAL A 19 4.99 -5.30 -11.21
C VAL A 19 6.01 -4.68 -12.16
N PRO A 20 5.77 -4.72 -13.48
CA PRO A 20 6.65 -4.06 -14.45
C PRO A 20 6.88 -2.59 -14.11
N GLY A 21 8.16 -2.20 -14.06
CA GLY A 21 8.60 -0.84 -13.73
C GLY A 21 8.49 -0.48 -12.25
N PHE A 22 8.23 -1.44 -11.35
CA PHE A 22 8.31 -1.18 -9.92
C PHE A 22 9.75 -0.87 -9.52
N VAL A 23 9.91 0.20 -8.74
CA VAL A 23 11.19 0.59 -8.15
C VAL A 23 10.95 0.71 -6.65
N PRO A 24 11.65 -0.08 -5.81
CA PRO A 24 11.55 0.04 -4.36
C PRO A 24 11.99 1.43 -3.92
N ARG A 25 11.33 1.98 -2.89
CA ARG A 25 11.62 3.31 -2.34
C ARG A 25 11.51 3.26 -0.83
N ASP A 26 12.55 3.72 -0.14
CA ASP A 26 12.60 3.71 1.33
C ASP A 26 11.43 4.50 1.94
N VAL A 27 11.06 5.64 1.34
CA VAL A 27 9.91 6.45 1.78
C VAL A 27 8.58 5.68 1.64
N GLN A 28 8.44 4.84 0.61
CA GLN A 28 7.25 4.02 0.42
C GLN A 28 7.15 2.94 1.51
N GLN A 29 8.27 2.27 1.79
CA GLN A 29 8.37 1.23 2.81
C GLN A 29 8.13 1.81 4.21
N ALA A 30 8.76 2.94 4.53
CA ALA A 30 8.57 3.65 5.80
C ALA A 30 7.11 4.06 6.01
N MET A 31 6.45 4.60 4.98
CA MET A 31 5.02 4.92 5.06
C MET A 31 4.18 3.66 5.25
N ALA A 32 4.51 2.56 4.58
CA ALA A 32 3.76 1.31 4.70
C ALA A 32 3.86 0.70 6.11
N VAL A 33 5.05 0.75 6.70
CA VAL A 33 5.32 0.40 8.10
C VAL A 33 4.50 1.28 9.05
N ALA A 34 4.52 2.61 8.86
CA ALA A 34 3.76 3.53 9.69
C ALA A 34 2.24 3.27 9.60
N VAL A 35 1.71 3.01 8.40
CA VAL A 35 0.29 2.66 8.22
C VAL A 35 -0.03 1.32 8.87
N ALA A 36 0.84 0.32 8.76
CA ALA A 36 0.66 -0.98 9.41
C ALA A 36 0.55 -0.84 10.93
N SER A 37 1.49 -0.12 11.55
CA SER A 37 1.45 0.17 13.00
C SER A 37 0.18 0.92 13.39
N ALA A 38 -0.24 1.93 12.62
CA ALA A 38 -1.47 2.67 12.91
C ALA A 38 -2.73 1.79 12.88
N ILE A 39 -2.79 0.83 11.96
CA ILE A 39 -3.89 -0.13 11.87
C ILE A 39 -3.88 -1.12 13.03
N ASP A 40 -2.69 -1.61 13.44
CA ASP A 40 -2.52 -2.59 14.52
C ASP A 40 -2.79 -1.95 15.89
N GLU A 41 -2.23 -0.77 16.13
CA GLU A 41 -2.33 -0.02 17.39
C GLU A 41 -3.64 0.78 17.51
N ARG A 42 -4.38 0.95 16.41
CA ARG A 42 -5.62 1.74 16.32
C ARG A 42 -5.42 3.21 16.70
N HIS A 43 -4.35 3.81 16.21
CA HIS A 43 -4.09 5.24 16.38
C HIS A 43 -4.26 6.01 15.06
N ALA A 44 -4.38 7.34 15.14
CA ALA A 44 -4.37 8.20 13.98
C ALA A 44 -2.93 8.44 13.49
N LEU A 45 -2.72 8.36 12.18
CA LEU A 45 -1.45 8.68 11.51
C LEU A 45 -1.67 9.85 10.56
N ILE A 46 -0.79 10.85 10.62
CA ILE A 46 -0.66 11.90 9.62
C ILE A 46 0.67 11.65 8.90
N ALA A 47 0.62 11.46 7.59
CA ALA A 47 1.79 11.25 6.76
C ALA A 47 1.71 12.12 5.51
N GLU A 48 2.81 12.80 5.19
CA GLU A 48 2.97 13.55 3.94
C GLU A 48 3.73 12.68 2.94
N ALA A 49 3.17 12.53 1.73
CA ALA A 49 3.78 11.78 0.65
C ALA A 49 3.62 12.52 -0.67
N GLY A 50 4.73 12.99 -1.23
CA GLY A 50 4.77 13.68 -2.52
C GLY A 50 4.29 12.82 -3.69
N THR A 51 4.12 13.43 -4.86
CA THR A 51 3.82 12.70 -6.10
C THR A 51 4.97 11.74 -6.45
N GLY A 52 4.63 10.57 -7.00
CA GLY A 52 5.64 9.57 -7.40
C GLY A 52 6.30 8.76 -6.26
N THR A 53 6.00 9.06 -4.99
CA THR A 53 6.54 8.33 -3.81
C THR A 53 5.97 6.92 -3.63
N GLY A 54 4.93 6.55 -4.38
CA GLY A 54 4.29 5.24 -4.25
C GLY A 54 3.26 5.13 -3.11
N LYS A 55 2.73 6.27 -2.63
CA LYS A 55 1.75 6.36 -1.53
C LYS A 55 0.58 5.37 -1.61
N THR A 56 0.08 5.09 -2.82
CA THR A 56 -1.07 4.20 -3.00
C THR A 56 -0.75 2.78 -2.52
N PHE A 57 0.41 2.24 -2.87
CA PHE A 57 0.79 0.89 -2.45
C PHE A 57 1.14 0.88 -0.97
N ALA A 58 1.76 1.96 -0.48
CA ALA A 58 2.13 2.11 0.92
C ALA A 58 0.92 1.99 1.86
N TYR A 59 -0.26 2.52 1.50
CA TYR A 59 -1.46 2.31 2.31
C TYR A 59 -2.26 1.05 1.94
N LEU A 60 -2.25 0.61 0.67
CA LEU A 60 -3.05 -0.55 0.24
C LEU A 60 -2.49 -1.89 0.74
N VAL A 61 -1.17 -2.06 0.77
CA VAL A 61 -0.54 -3.32 1.21
C VAL A 61 -0.93 -3.63 2.67
N PRO A 62 -0.66 -2.76 3.66
CA PRO A 62 -1.06 -3.04 5.04
C PRO A 62 -2.60 -3.05 5.21
N ALA A 63 -3.35 -2.26 4.43
CA ALA A 63 -4.82 -2.32 4.48
C ALA A 63 -5.36 -3.70 4.11
N LEU A 64 -4.86 -4.31 3.02
CA LEU A 64 -5.27 -5.65 2.58
C LEU A 64 -4.80 -6.75 3.53
N LEU A 65 -3.55 -6.66 4.01
CA LEU A 65 -2.99 -7.62 4.95
C LEU A 65 -3.66 -7.59 6.33
N SER A 66 -4.29 -6.47 6.69
CA SER A 66 -4.96 -6.32 7.99
C SER A 66 -6.13 -7.31 8.18
N GLY A 67 -6.72 -7.82 7.08
CA GLY A 67 -7.93 -8.65 7.12
C GLY A 67 -9.17 -7.91 7.65
N LYS A 68 -9.10 -6.59 7.81
CA LYS A 68 -10.19 -5.75 8.30
C LYS A 68 -10.96 -5.15 7.12
N ARG A 69 -12.21 -4.73 7.37
CA ARG A 69 -12.92 -3.85 6.43
C ARG A 69 -12.28 -2.46 6.45
N VAL A 70 -11.75 -2.03 5.31
CA VAL A 70 -11.06 -0.74 5.15
C VAL A 70 -11.82 0.14 4.16
N ILE A 71 -11.99 1.41 4.52
CA ILE A 71 -12.55 2.45 3.64
C ILE A 71 -11.40 3.35 3.21
N VAL A 72 -11.21 3.51 1.90
CA VAL A 72 -10.25 4.48 1.34
C VAL A 72 -11.04 5.65 0.75
N SER A 73 -10.78 6.86 1.27
CA SER A 73 -11.36 8.11 0.75
C SER A 73 -10.32 8.90 -0.04
N THR A 74 -10.69 9.45 -1.19
CA THR A 74 -9.79 10.23 -2.06
C THR A 74 -10.55 11.36 -2.76
N GLY A 75 -9.80 12.40 -3.16
CA GLY A 75 -10.35 13.73 -3.43
C GLY A 75 -11.19 13.89 -4.72
N THR A 76 -11.11 12.98 -5.68
CA THR A 76 -11.86 13.10 -6.94
C THR A 76 -12.32 11.73 -7.47
N LYS A 77 -13.36 11.74 -8.32
CA LYS A 77 -13.83 10.53 -9.02
C LYS A 77 -12.73 9.88 -9.85
N ALA A 78 -11.93 10.66 -10.57
CA ALA A 78 -10.82 10.12 -11.35
C ALA A 78 -9.78 9.39 -10.48
N LEU A 79 -9.49 9.90 -9.28
CA LEU A 79 -8.61 9.22 -8.32
C LEU A 79 -9.24 7.94 -7.75
N GLN A 80 -10.57 7.94 -7.54
CA GLN A 80 -11.31 6.74 -7.12
C GLN A 80 -11.27 5.67 -8.22
N ASP A 81 -11.57 6.04 -9.47
CA ASP A 81 -11.55 5.15 -10.62
C ASP A 81 -10.15 4.56 -10.83
N GLN A 82 -9.12 5.39 -10.71
CA GLN A 82 -7.72 4.95 -10.75
C GLN A 82 -7.41 3.92 -9.65
N LEU A 83 -7.80 4.24 -8.41
CA LEU A 83 -7.58 3.36 -7.27
C LEU A 83 -8.27 2.02 -7.49
N PHE A 84 -9.54 2.04 -7.88
CA PHE A 84 -10.40 0.86 -7.95
C PHE A 84 -10.11 -0.03 -9.16
N HIS A 85 -9.88 0.57 -10.34
CA HIS A 85 -9.71 -0.20 -11.58
C HIS A 85 -8.25 -0.55 -11.89
N ARG A 86 -7.28 0.13 -11.28
CA ARG A 86 -5.86 -0.06 -11.60
C ARG A 86 -5.02 -0.45 -10.40
N ASP A 87 -5.00 0.39 -9.37
CA ASP A 87 -4.02 0.24 -8.30
C ASP A 87 -4.41 -0.92 -7.36
N LEU A 88 -5.67 -1.00 -6.93
CA LEU A 88 -6.18 -2.07 -6.05
C LEU A 88 -6.09 -3.46 -6.69
N PRO A 89 -6.53 -3.71 -7.95
CA PRO A 89 -6.40 -5.02 -8.57
C PRO A 89 -4.95 -5.50 -8.66
N ARG A 90 -4.01 -4.58 -8.89
CA ARG A 90 -2.57 -4.88 -9.00
C ARG A 90 -1.94 -5.23 -7.66
N VAL A 91 -2.27 -4.50 -6.59
CA VAL A 91 -1.81 -4.85 -5.24
C VAL A 91 -2.41 -6.19 -4.80
N ARG A 92 -3.71 -6.39 -5.07
CA ARG A 92 -4.40 -7.63 -4.74
C ARG A 92 -3.81 -8.85 -5.45
N SER A 93 -3.48 -8.74 -6.73
CA SER A 93 -2.93 -9.86 -7.50
C SER A 93 -1.58 -10.32 -6.95
N VAL A 94 -0.70 -9.38 -6.60
CA VAL A 94 0.64 -9.67 -6.06
C VAL A 94 0.55 -10.29 -4.66
N LEU A 95 -0.39 -9.82 -3.83
CA LEU A 95 -0.57 -10.35 -2.47
C LEU A 95 -1.38 -11.65 -2.41
N GLY A 96 -2.03 -12.06 -3.50
CA GLY A 96 -3.00 -13.16 -3.49
C GLY A 96 -4.20 -12.92 -2.55
N ALA A 97 -4.51 -11.66 -2.23
CA ALA A 97 -5.54 -11.30 -1.27
C ALA A 97 -6.96 -11.44 -1.87
N ARG A 98 -7.94 -11.86 -1.05
CA ARG A 98 -9.37 -11.82 -1.39
C ARG A 98 -10.00 -10.54 -0.84
N LEU A 99 -10.97 -9.98 -1.56
CA LEU A 99 -11.83 -8.89 -1.06
C LEU A 99 -12.99 -9.48 -0.25
#